data_AF-A0A0F9C7V5-F1
#
_entry.id   AF-A0A0F9C7V5-F1
#
_cell.length_a   1.000
_cell.length_b   1.000
_cell.length_c   1.000
_cell.angle_alpha   90.00
_cell.angle_beta   90.00
_cell.angle_gamma   90.00
#
_symmetry.space_group_name_H-M   'P 1'
#
loop_
_entity.id
_entity.type
_entity.pdbx_description
1 polymer ?
#
loop_
_entity_poly.entity_id
_entity_poly.type
_entity_poly.pdbx_seq_one_letter_code
_entity_poly.pdbx_strand_id
1 'polypeptide(L)'
;MISQSTFVTRASFRRGQYELVLLGLLFTLLMTGCTALGPDFEKPEVSTAASWSAKDEALSDEPRVQVEWWKAFNDPVLDTLIQTAYQQNLPLQVAGLRILEARAQLGIAVGNRYPQVQQLNGSANRVRLSEKSPNFNALTDDSYSDHRVGFDAAWELDFWGRFRRSIEAAEASLSVTEADYDNTLVILTAEVARAYVSIRTLEEQLALVRSNISLQQE
;
A
#
# COMPACT_ATOMS: atom_id res chain seq x y z
N MET A 1 -86.88 26.77 -6.72
CA MET A 1 -86.12 27.37 -5.60
C MET A 1 -85.04 26.37 -5.19
N ILE A 2 -83.79 26.68 -5.57
CA ILE A 2 -82.50 26.40 -4.91
C ILE A 2 -82.06 24.93 -4.63
N SER A 3 -81.17 24.47 -5.53
CA SER A 3 -79.87 23.77 -5.34
C SER A 3 -79.32 23.53 -3.92
N GLN A 4 -78.75 22.34 -3.65
CA GLN A 4 -77.52 22.03 -2.86
C GLN A 4 -77.20 20.52 -3.08
N SER A 5 -75.99 19.95 -3.14
CA SER A 5 -74.60 20.40 -2.99
C SER A 5 -73.69 19.19 -3.28
N THR A 6 -72.74 19.33 -4.22
CA THR A 6 -71.59 18.43 -4.44
C THR A 6 -70.34 19.05 -3.80
N PHE A 7 -69.73 18.51 -2.75
CA PHE A 7 -68.38 18.98 -2.32
C PHE A 7 -67.69 18.05 -1.28
N VAL A 8 -67.35 16.80 -1.60
CA VAL A 8 -66.43 16.00 -0.76
C VAL A 8 -65.57 15.09 -1.65
N THR A 9 -64.43 15.56 -2.21
CA THR A 9 -63.35 14.65 -2.69
C THR A 9 -62.03 15.31 -3.16
N ARG A 10 -61.78 16.62 -3.02
CA ARG A 10 -60.52 17.22 -3.55
C ARG A 10 -59.36 17.37 -2.56
N ALA A 11 -59.61 17.33 -1.24
CA ALA A 11 -58.59 17.66 -0.23
C ALA A 11 -57.64 16.50 0.14
N SER A 12 -58.13 15.24 0.12
CA SER A 12 -57.32 14.06 0.49
C SER A 12 -56.27 13.70 -0.57
N PHE A 13 -56.53 13.97 -1.85
CA PHE A 13 -55.63 13.62 -2.95
C PHE A 13 -54.36 14.48 -2.98
N ARG A 14 -54.45 15.77 -2.62
CA ARG A 14 -53.28 16.67 -2.54
C ARG A 14 -52.36 16.32 -1.37
N ARG A 15 -52.91 15.87 -0.24
CA ARG A 15 -52.12 15.54 0.97
C ARG A 15 -51.16 14.37 0.74
N GLY A 16 -51.60 13.32 0.03
CA GLY A 16 -50.75 12.18 -0.33
C GLY A 16 -49.66 12.51 -1.37
N GLN A 17 -49.89 13.51 -2.24
CA GLN A 17 -48.88 13.95 -3.22
C GLN A 17 -47.70 14.66 -2.53
N TYR A 18 -47.94 15.47 -1.49
CA TYR A 18 -46.87 16.12 -0.74
C TYR A 18 -46.08 15.14 0.14
N GLU A 19 -46.74 14.11 0.71
CA GLU A 19 -46.06 13.07 1.49
C GLU A 19 -45.13 12.20 0.63
N LEU A 20 -45.56 11.82 -0.58
CA LEU A 20 -44.71 11.08 -1.53
C LEU A 20 -43.49 11.90 -2.00
N VAL A 21 -43.67 13.21 -2.23
CA VAL A 21 -42.57 14.11 -2.61
C VAL A 21 -41.59 14.29 -1.45
N LEU A 22 -42.07 14.47 -0.22
CA LEU A 22 -41.22 14.56 0.98
C LEU A 22 -40.44 13.27 1.23
N LEU A 23 -41.06 12.11 1.06
CA LEU A 23 -40.40 10.81 1.22
C LEU A 23 -39.33 10.59 0.14
N GLY A 24 -39.61 11.01 -1.11
CA GLY A 24 -38.63 11.00 -2.20
C GLY A 24 -37.44 11.92 -1.94
N LEU A 25 -37.69 13.13 -1.41
CA LEU A 25 -36.64 14.11 -1.12
C LEU A 25 -35.76 13.68 0.06
N LEU A 26 -36.36 13.07 1.09
CA LEU A 26 -35.64 12.45 2.21
C LEU A 26 -34.77 11.28 1.73
N PHE A 27 -35.28 10.43 0.82
CA PHE A 27 -34.51 9.33 0.24
C PHE A 27 -33.32 9.82 -0.60
N THR A 28 -33.49 10.88 -1.39
CA THR A 28 -32.37 11.49 -2.12
C THR A 28 -31.32 12.11 -1.20
N LEU A 29 -31.73 12.69 -0.06
CA LEU A 29 -30.82 13.26 0.92
C LEU A 29 -30.05 12.18 1.70
N LEU A 30 -30.64 11.00 1.89
CA LEU A 30 -29.98 9.85 2.51
C LEU A 30 -28.97 9.17 1.56
N MET A 31 -29.15 9.29 0.25
CA MET A 31 -28.26 8.67 -0.76
C MET A 31 -26.98 9.48 -1.02
N THR A 32 -26.90 10.76 -0.62
CA THR A 32 -25.66 11.55 -0.78
C THR A 32 -24.55 11.15 0.21
N GLY A 33 -24.82 10.26 1.16
CA GLY A 33 -23.81 9.69 2.07
C GLY A 33 -22.99 8.53 1.48
N CYS A 34 -23.25 8.08 0.25
CA CYS A 34 -22.51 6.94 -0.33
C CYS A 34 -21.25 7.33 -1.12
N THR A 35 -20.58 8.41 -0.75
CA THR A 35 -19.36 8.88 -1.43
C THR A 35 -18.11 8.43 -0.69
N ALA A 36 -17.11 7.94 -1.43
CA ALA A 36 -15.79 7.67 -0.87
C ALA A 36 -15.18 8.96 -0.31
N LEU A 37 -14.62 8.89 0.90
CA LEU A 37 -13.99 10.03 1.56
C LEU A 37 -12.52 10.14 1.12
N GLY A 38 -12.09 11.35 0.79
CA GLY A 38 -10.71 11.69 0.44
C GLY A 38 -10.51 11.97 -1.05
N PRO A 39 -9.68 12.98 -1.39
CA PRO A 39 -9.40 13.34 -2.78
C PRO A 39 -8.60 12.24 -3.48
N ASP A 40 -8.71 12.19 -4.80
CA ASP A 40 -7.81 11.38 -5.61
C ASP A 40 -6.42 12.02 -5.68
N PHE A 41 -5.41 11.21 -5.95
CA PHE A 41 -4.05 11.69 -6.08
C PHE A 41 -3.91 12.58 -7.33
N GLU A 42 -3.47 13.81 -7.11
CA GLU A 42 -3.04 14.73 -8.17
C GLU A 42 -1.53 14.96 -8.03
N LYS A 43 -0.78 14.70 -9.11
CA LYS A 43 0.67 14.91 -9.13
C LYS A 43 0.96 16.41 -8.94
N PRO A 44 1.79 16.80 -7.94
CA PRO A 44 2.14 18.20 -7.77
C PRO A 44 2.87 18.76 -8.99
N GLU A 45 2.47 19.95 -9.45
CA GLU A 45 3.23 20.70 -10.43
C GLU A 45 4.51 21.25 -9.78
N VAL A 46 5.66 20.85 -10.32
CA VAL A 46 6.96 21.34 -9.89
C VAL A 46 7.50 22.31 -10.94
N SER A 47 7.85 23.53 -10.50
CA SER A 47 8.48 24.52 -11.37
C SER A 47 9.93 24.12 -11.66
N THR A 48 10.16 23.50 -12.82
CA THR A 48 11.50 23.15 -13.30
C THR A 48 11.87 23.97 -14.53
N ALA A 49 13.17 24.12 -14.78
CA ALA A 49 13.61 24.68 -16.06
C ALA A 49 13.13 23.78 -17.21
N ALA A 50 12.67 24.38 -18.31
CA ALA A 50 12.21 23.64 -19.48
C ALA A 50 13.33 22.87 -20.20
N SER A 51 14.58 23.31 -20.02
CA SER A 51 15.76 22.67 -20.60
C SER A 51 16.98 22.87 -19.72
N TRP A 52 17.93 21.94 -19.80
CA TRP A 52 19.28 22.14 -19.27
C TRP A 52 19.98 23.29 -19.99
N SER A 53 20.79 24.06 -19.27
CA SER A 53 21.55 25.19 -19.83
C SER A 53 22.72 24.74 -20.72
N ALA A 54 23.27 23.55 -20.46
CA ALA A 54 24.27 22.91 -21.30
C ALA A 54 23.56 22.06 -22.36
N LYS A 55 23.29 22.65 -23.52
CA LYS A 55 22.81 21.93 -24.70
C LYS A 55 24.02 21.33 -25.41
N ASP A 56 24.23 20.03 -25.26
CA ASP A 56 25.22 19.28 -26.02
C ASP A 56 24.50 18.60 -27.19
N GLU A 57 24.93 18.87 -28.42
CA GLU A 57 24.35 18.27 -29.64
C GLU A 57 24.54 16.73 -29.68
N ALA A 58 25.47 16.19 -28.88
CA ALA A 58 25.65 14.75 -28.72
C ALA A 58 24.57 14.09 -27.83
N LEU A 59 23.80 14.86 -27.07
CA LEU A 59 22.73 14.35 -26.22
C LEU A 59 21.43 14.25 -27.03
N SER A 60 20.99 13.02 -27.27
CA SER A 60 19.70 12.74 -27.89
C SER A 60 18.55 13.17 -26.96
N ASP A 61 17.56 13.88 -27.50
CA ASP A 61 16.32 14.25 -26.79
C ASP A 61 15.44 13.02 -26.45
N GLU A 62 15.74 11.84 -27.01
CA GLU A 62 15.04 10.62 -26.62
C GLU A 62 15.46 10.14 -25.22
N PRO A 63 14.49 9.90 -24.31
CA PRO A 63 14.78 9.36 -22.99
C PRO A 63 15.23 7.90 -23.11
N ARG A 64 16.54 7.68 -23.23
CA ARG A 64 17.16 6.36 -23.08
C ARG A 64 17.76 6.24 -21.69
N VAL A 65 17.05 5.54 -20.81
CA VAL A 65 17.64 5.03 -19.58
C VAL A 65 18.55 3.86 -19.98
N GLN A 66 19.86 4.09 -20.04
CA GLN A 66 20.84 3.02 -20.22
C GLN A 66 21.02 2.28 -18.90
N VAL A 67 20.37 1.12 -18.78
CA VAL A 67 20.46 0.26 -17.58
C VAL A 67 21.90 -0.18 -17.32
N GLU A 68 22.67 -0.43 -18.37
CA GLU A 68 24.08 -0.86 -18.31
C GLU A 68 25.05 0.23 -18.77
N TRP A 69 24.85 1.46 -18.29
CA TRP A 69 25.59 2.66 -18.71
C TRP A 69 27.12 2.50 -18.65
N TRP A 70 27.64 1.68 -17.72
CA TRP A 70 29.07 1.46 -17.56
C TRP A 70 29.71 0.70 -18.73
N LYS A 71 28.92 0.01 -19.56
CA LYS A 71 29.44 -0.67 -20.77
C LYS A 71 30.03 0.31 -21.78
N ALA A 72 29.70 1.60 -21.70
CA ALA A 72 30.32 2.65 -22.49
C ALA A 72 31.86 2.73 -22.29
N PHE A 73 32.39 2.27 -21.15
CA PHE A 73 33.83 2.22 -20.90
C PHE A 73 34.54 1.08 -21.66
N ASN A 74 33.81 0.10 -22.18
CA ASN A 74 34.35 -1.06 -22.89
C ASN A 74 35.44 -1.83 -22.11
N ASP A 75 35.25 -1.98 -20.79
CA ASP A 75 36.18 -2.69 -19.91
C ASP A 75 35.54 -3.95 -19.30
N PRO A 76 35.97 -5.16 -19.71
CA PRO A 76 35.39 -6.42 -19.22
C PRO A 76 35.68 -6.70 -17.74
N VAL A 77 36.72 -6.08 -17.16
CA VAL A 77 37.01 -6.22 -15.72
C VAL A 77 35.97 -5.45 -14.93
N LEU A 78 35.62 -4.23 -15.36
CA LEU A 78 34.56 -3.44 -14.73
C LEU A 78 33.21 -4.16 -14.79
N ASP A 79 32.87 -4.73 -15.95
CA ASP A 79 31.64 -5.52 -16.11
C ASP A 79 31.57 -6.67 -15.08
N THR A 80 32.68 -7.39 -14.92
CA THR A 80 32.76 -8.52 -13.98
C THR A 80 32.60 -8.06 -12.53
N LEU A 81 33.21 -6.93 -12.17
CA LEU A 81 33.11 -6.37 -10.82
C LEU A 81 31.68 -5.93 -10.50
N ILE A 82 30.98 -5.29 -11.45
CA ILE A 82 29.59 -4.87 -11.27
C ILE A 82 28.67 -6.08 -11.13
N GLN A 83 28.84 -7.11 -11.96
CA GLN A 83 28.05 -8.34 -11.85
C GLN A 83 28.28 -9.05 -10.52
N THR A 84 29.54 -9.10 -10.06
CA THR A 84 29.89 -9.68 -8.75
C THR A 84 29.22 -8.90 -7.62
N ALA A 85 29.28 -7.56 -7.67
CA ALA A 85 28.64 -6.70 -6.68
C ALA A 85 27.12 -6.89 -6.67
N TYR A 86 26.47 -6.93 -7.84
CA TYR A 86 25.03 -7.19 -7.95
C TYR A 86 24.62 -8.50 -7.26
N GLN A 87 25.37 -9.58 -7.47
CA GLN A 87 25.05 -10.89 -6.89
C GLN A 87 25.31 -10.98 -5.38
N GLN A 88 26.32 -10.28 -4.88
CA GLN A 88 26.84 -10.47 -3.51
C GLN A 88 26.50 -9.32 -2.55
N ASN A 89 25.94 -8.21 -3.04
CA ASN A 89 25.66 -7.03 -2.20
C ASN A 89 24.46 -7.27 -1.27
N LEU A 90 24.74 -7.36 0.03
CA LEU A 90 23.71 -7.54 1.07
C LEU A 90 22.68 -6.40 1.13
N PRO A 91 23.07 -5.11 1.04
CA PRO A 91 22.08 -4.02 0.99
C PRO A 91 21.06 -4.17 -0.15
N LEU A 92 21.50 -4.56 -1.35
CA LEU A 92 20.61 -4.81 -2.49
C LEU A 92 19.67 -6.00 -2.22
N GLN A 93 20.16 -7.07 -1.60
CA GLN A 93 19.33 -8.21 -1.20
C GLN A 93 18.28 -7.81 -0.14
N VAL A 94 18.66 -6.97 0.83
CA VAL A 94 17.73 -6.42 1.82
C VAL A 94 16.65 -5.57 1.15
N ALA A 95 17.01 -4.73 0.17
CA ALA A 95 16.04 -3.96 -0.61
C ALA A 95 15.07 -4.89 -1.36
N GLY A 96 15.56 -5.99 -1.93
CA GLY A 96 14.72 -7.02 -2.56
C GLY A 96 13.73 -7.69 -1.58
N LEU A 97 14.17 -7.99 -0.35
CA LEU A 97 13.29 -8.54 0.68
C LEU A 97 12.23 -7.55 1.16
N ARG A 98 12.54 -6.24 1.18
CA ARG A 98 11.56 -5.19 1.51
C ARG A 98 10.40 -5.13 0.51
N ILE A 99 10.64 -5.46 -0.77
CA ILE A 99 9.56 -5.59 -1.75
C ILE A 99 8.61 -6.74 -1.36
N LEU A 100 9.16 -7.88 -0.93
CA LEU A 100 8.34 -9.01 -0.47
C LEU A 100 7.54 -8.65 0.80
N GLU A 101 8.16 -7.94 1.73
CA GLU A 101 7.49 -7.42 2.92
C GLU A 101 6.34 -6.48 2.54
N ALA A 102 6.57 -5.50 1.66
CA ALA A 102 5.55 -4.56 1.20
C ALA A 102 4.41 -5.28 0.47
N ARG A 103 4.69 -6.31 -0.33
CA ARG A 103 3.66 -7.16 -0.94
C ARG A 103 2.82 -7.89 0.10
N ALA A 104 3.43 -8.41 1.17
CA ALA A 104 2.70 -9.04 2.26
C ALA A 104 1.80 -8.03 2.99
N GLN A 105 2.29 -6.80 3.23
CA GLN A 105 1.51 -5.71 3.82
C GLN A 105 0.32 -5.31 2.94
N LEU A 106 0.52 -5.21 1.62
CA LEU A 106 -0.58 -5.03 0.67
C LEU A 106 -1.60 -6.17 0.77
N GLY A 107 -1.13 -7.41 0.88
CA GLY A 107 -2.00 -8.58 1.11
C GLY A 107 -2.84 -8.46 2.37
N ILE A 108 -2.27 -7.98 3.49
CA ILE A 108 -2.99 -7.70 4.73
C ILE A 108 -4.06 -6.61 4.51
N ALA A 109 -3.70 -5.51 3.83
CA ALA A 109 -4.63 -4.42 3.52
C ALA A 109 -5.80 -4.90 2.66
N VAL A 110 -5.54 -5.71 1.64
CA VAL A 110 -6.57 -6.36 0.80
C VAL A 110 -7.43 -7.32 1.64
N GLY A 111 -6.81 -8.07 2.55
CA GLY A 111 -7.49 -8.98 3.48
C GLY A 111 -8.57 -8.30 4.31
N ASN A 112 -8.35 -7.04 4.71
CA ASN A 112 -9.34 -6.26 5.48
C ASN A 112 -10.65 -5.97 4.73
N ARG A 113 -10.73 -6.25 3.42
CA ARG A 113 -11.99 -6.16 2.66
C ARG A 113 -12.95 -7.31 2.95
N TYR A 114 -12.45 -8.42 3.48
CA TYR A 114 -13.21 -9.61 3.88
C TYR A 114 -13.61 -9.56 5.37
N PRO A 115 -14.43 -10.51 5.88
CA PRO A 115 -14.77 -10.55 7.30
C PRO A 115 -13.52 -10.54 8.18
N GLN A 116 -13.36 -9.48 8.97
CA GLN A 116 -12.13 -9.21 9.74
C GLN A 116 -12.02 -10.14 10.95
N VAL A 117 -13.15 -10.64 11.45
CA VAL A 117 -13.18 -11.66 12.50
C VAL A 117 -13.88 -12.87 11.95
N GLN A 118 -13.24 -14.03 12.10
CA GLN A 118 -13.78 -15.35 11.76
C GLN A 118 -13.27 -16.30 12.85
N GLN A 119 -14.13 -16.66 13.79
CA GLN A 119 -13.74 -17.41 14.98
C GLN A 119 -14.68 -18.59 15.19
N LEU A 120 -14.08 -19.76 15.44
CA LEU A 120 -14.80 -20.90 15.98
C LEU A 120 -14.65 -20.86 17.50
N ASN A 121 -15.78 -20.77 18.20
CA ASN A 121 -15.83 -20.74 19.65
C ASN A 121 -16.41 -22.04 20.21
N GLY A 122 -16.00 -22.37 21.42
CA GLY A 122 -16.49 -23.53 22.16
C GLY A 122 -16.40 -23.24 23.66
N SER A 123 -17.46 -23.51 24.40
CA SER A 123 -17.47 -23.38 25.86
C SER A 123 -18.23 -24.53 26.50
N ALA A 124 -17.77 -24.91 27.69
CA ALA A 124 -18.41 -25.89 28.55
C ALA A 124 -18.41 -25.31 29.96
N ASN A 125 -19.58 -24.94 30.46
CA ASN A 125 -19.74 -24.35 31.76
C ASN A 125 -20.62 -25.24 32.63
N ARG A 126 -20.26 -25.46 33.88
CA ARG A 126 -21.11 -26.17 34.85
C ARG A 126 -21.33 -25.28 36.05
N VAL A 127 -22.57 -24.93 36.28
CA VAL A 127 -22.99 -24.15 37.45
C VAL A 127 -23.61 -25.11 38.44
N ARG A 128 -23.21 -25.04 39.71
CA ARG A 128 -23.84 -25.79 40.81
C ARG A 128 -24.25 -24.83 41.91
N LEU A 129 -25.51 -24.87 42.31
CA LEU A 129 -26.02 -24.10 43.42
C LEU A 129 -25.49 -24.68 44.73
N SER A 130 -25.02 -23.81 45.62
CA SER A 130 -24.54 -24.24 46.94
C SER A 130 -25.70 -24.78 47.78
N GLU A 131 -25.47 -25.90 48.44
CA GLU A 131 -26.43 -26.53 49.39
C GLU A 131 -26.76 -25.62 50.58
N LYS A 132 -25.93 -24.59 50.83
CA LYS A 132 -26.15 -23.57 51.88
C LYS A 132 -26.82 -22.30 51.36
N SER A 133 -27.30 -22.29 50.11
CA SER A 133 -27.97 -21.15 49.51
C SER A 133 -29.37 -20.94 50.12
N PRO A 134 -29.82 -19.70 50.38
CA PRO A 134 -31.15 -19.41 50.90
C PRO A 134 -32.31 -20.00 50.08
N ASN A 135 -32.08 -20.25 48.78
CA ASN A 135 -33.07 -20.80 47.85
C ASN A 135 -32.81 -22.27 47.47
N PHE A 136 -31.98 -23.00 48.22
CA PHE A 136 -31.69 -24.40 47.93
C PHE A 136 -32.89 -25.31 48.25
N ASN A 137 -33.28 -26.17 47.30
CA ASN A 137 -34.31 -27.19 47.48
C ASN A 137 -33.76 -28.55 47.01
N ALA A 138 -33.71 -29.52 47.93
CA ALA A 138 -33.16 -30.85 47.68
C ALA A 138 -33.98 -31.71 46.69
N LEU A 139 -35.21 -31.28 46.33
CA LEU A 139 -36.06 -31.96 45.35
C LEU A 139 -35.91 -31.41 43.93
N THR A 140 -35.10 -30.36 43.73
CA THR A 140 -34.84 -29.74 42.41
C THR A 140 -33.38 -29.91 42.01
N ASP A 141 -33.11 -29.97 40.70
CA ASP A 141 -31.76 -30.11 40.17
C ASP A 141 -30.88 -28.93 40.61
N ASP A 142 -29.76 -29.23 41.28
CA ASP A 142 -28.84 -28.24 41.85
C ASP A 142 -27.70 -27.89 40.90
N SER A 143 -27.56 -28.60 39.77
CA SER A 143 -26.46 -28.38 38.83
C SER A 143 -26.92 -28.31 37.38
N TYR A 144 -26.38 -27.37 36.63
CA TYR A 144 -26.68 -27.18 35.22
C TYR A 144 -25.38 -27.13 34.41
N SER A 145 -25.31 -27.96 33.36
CA SER A 145 -24.21 -27.96 32.40
C SER A 145 -24.65 -27.32 31.09
N ASP A 146 -23.82 -26.40 30.60
CA ASP A 146 -24.03 -25.61 29.40
C ASP A 146 -22.85 -25.81 28.45
N HIS A 147 -23.10 -26.44 27.31
CA HIS A 147 -22.10 -26.67 26.28
C HIS A 147 -22.52 -25.88 25.03
N ARG A 148 -21.65 -25.01 24.54
CA ARG A 148 -21.88 -24.23 23.33
C ARG A 148 -20.72 -24.42 22.37
N VAL A 149 -21.04 -24.54 21.09
CA VAL A 149 -20.10 -24.44 19.98
C VAL A 149 -20.74 -23.52 18.97
N GLY A 150 -19.98 -22.55 18.49
CA GLY A 150 -20.48 -21.51 17.60
C GLY A 150 -19.40 -21.00 16.67
N PHE A 151 -19.84 -20.37 15.59
CA PHE A 151 -18.97 -19.66 14.67
C PHE A 151 -19.41 -18.20 14.62
N ASP A 152 -18.49 -17.30 14.87
CA ASP A 152 -18.70 -15.86 14.77
C ASP A 152 -17.95 -15.31 13.56
N ALA A 153 -18.63 -14.43 12.82
CA ALA A 153 -18.00 -13.61 11.80
C ALA A 153 -18.41 -12.15 11.99
N ALA A 154 -17.43 -11.23 11.95
CA ALA A 154 -17.69 -9.80 11.95
C ALA A 154 -17.13 -9.17 10.67
N TRP A 155 -17.94 -8.32 10.03
CA TRP A 155 -17.58 -7.67 8.78
C TRP A 155 -17.96 -6.18 8.79
N GLU A 156 -16.97 -5.31 8.62
CA GLU A 156 -17.16 -3.88 8.33
C GLU A 156 -17.25 -3.68 6.80
N LEU A 157 -18.39 -3.20 6.33
CA LEU A 157 -18.62 -2.88 4.91
C LEU A 157 -18.00 -1.53 4.53
N ASP A 158 -17.34 -1.49 3.37
CA ASP A 158 -16.57 -0.32 2.91
C ASP A 158 -17.41 0.79 2.25
N PHE A 159 -18.42 1.31 2.95
CA PHE A 159 -19.29 2.37 2.40
C PHE A 159 -18.52 3.66 2.09
N TRP A 160 -17.63 4.07 3.00
CA TRP A 160 -16.89 5.33 2.93
C TRP A 160 -15.54 5.24 2.20
N GLY A 161 -15.16 4.04 1.73
CA GLY A 161 -13.90 3.84 1.00
C GLY A 161 -12.65 3.75 1.87
N ARG A 162 -12.79 3.57 3.20
CA ARG A 162 -11.66 3.43 4.13
C ARG A 162 -10.73 2.28 3.71
N PHE A 163 -11.29 1.12 3.39
CA PHE A 163 -10.48 -0.04 3.01
C PHE A 163 -9.89 0.11 1.62
N ARG A 164 -10.66 0.66 0.66
CA ARG A 164 -10.13 1.02 -0.67
C ARG A 164 -8.92 1.97 -0.59
N ARG A 165 -9.04 3.07 0.15
CA ARG A 165 -7.92 4.02 0.35
C ARG A 165 -6.74 3.39 1.10
N SER A 166 -6.99 2.49 2.04
CA SER A 166 -5.91 1.74 2.71
C SER A 166 -5.18 0.79 1.77
N ILE A 167 -5.87 0.18 0.80
CA ILE A 167 -5.26 -0.67 -0.22
C ILE A 167 -4.43 0.18 -1.18
N GLU A 168 -4.98 1.29 -1.67
CA GLU A 168 -4.27 2.25 -2.53
C GLU A 168 -2.99 2.76 -1.86
N ALA A 169 -3.04 3.08 -0.56
CA ALA A 169 -1.85 3.50 0.20
C ALA A 169 -0.80 2.38 0.33
N ALA A 170 -1.22 1.13 0.52
CA ALA A 170 -0.32 -0.01 0.60
C ALA A 170 0.30 -0.35 -0.77
N GLU A 171 -0.45 -0.19 -1.86
CA GLU A 171 0.05 -0.32 -3.23
C GLU A 171 1.07 0.76 -3.56
N ALA A 172 0.80 2.02 -3.22
CA ALA A 172 1.77 3.10 -3.36
C ALA A 172 3.05 2.84 -2.55
N SER A 173 2.92 2.28 -1.34
CA SER A 173 4.07 1.90 -0.51
C SER A 173 4.90 0.79 -1.16
N LEU A 174 4.25 -0.19 -1.81
CA LEU A 174 4.93 -1.21 -2.60
C LEU A 174 5.71 -0.57 -3.76
N SER A 175 5.09 0.32 -4.54
CA SER A 175 5.78 1.03 -5.63
C SER A 175 6.99 1.85 -5.15
N VAL A 176 6.92 2.44 -3.95
CA VAL A 176 8.08 3.11 -3.32
C VAL A 176 9.21 2.11 -3.06
N THR A 177 8.91 0.92 -2.51
CA THR A 177 9.96 -0.08 -2.26
C THR A 177 10.60 -0.63 -3.54
N GLU A 178 9.84 -0.72 -4.64
CA GLU A 178 10.38 -1.09 -5.96
C GLU A 178 11.32 0.01 -6.48
N ALA A 179 10.93 1.29 -6.37
CA ALA A 179 11.79 2.41 -6.74
C ALA A 179 13.05 2.51 -5.86
N ASP A 180 12.96 2.22 -4.56
CA ASP A 180 14.11 2.20 -3.64
C ASP A 180 15.12 1.10 -4.01
N TYR A 181 14.65 -0.05 -4.48
CA TYR A 181 15.51 -1.11 -5.00
C TYR A 181 16.27 -0.65 -6.24
N ASP A 182 15.58 -0.04 -7.20
CA ASP A 182 16.19 0.51 -8.41
C ASP A 182 17.22 1.61 -8.08
N ASN A 183 16.90 2.49 -7.14
CA ASN A 183 17.83 3.52 -6.66
C ASN A 183 19.07 2.90 -6.00
N THR A 184 18.90 1.84 -5.21
CA THR A 184 20.01 1.10 -4.61
C THR A 184 20.92 0.50 -5.68
N LEU A 185 20.34 -0.03 -6.77
CA LEU A 185 21.09 -0.56 -7.91
C LEU A 185 21.90 0.54 -8.62
N VAL A 186 21.32 1.71 -8.83
CA VAL A 186 22.02 2.87 -9.41
C VAL A 186 23.22 3.28 -8.53
N ILE A 187 23.01 3.40 -7.21
CA ILE A 187 24.08 3.74 -6.27
C ILE A 187 25.17 2.67 -6.26
N LEU A 188 24.79 1.38 -6.19
CA LEU A 188 25.73 0.27 -6.17
C LEU A 188 26.64 0.27 -7.40
N THR A 189 26.05 0.38 -8.59
CA THR A 189 26.81 0.39 -9.86
C THR A 189 27.72 1.61 -9.95
N ALA A 190 27.26 2.78 -9.51
CA ALA A 190 28.06 4.01 -9.47
C ALA A 190 29.26 3.93 -8.52
N GLU A 191 29.08 3.38 -7.31
CA GLU A 191 30.16 3.23 -6.34
C GLU A 191 31.22 2.22 -6.81
N VAL A 192 30.79 1.09 -7.40
CA VAL A 192 31.73 0.11 -7.98
C VAL A 192 32.55 0.75 -9.10
N ALA A 193 31.90 1.46 -10.02
CA ALA A 193 32.60 2.15 -11.11
C ALA A 193 33.57 3.22 -10.59
N ARG A 194 33.16 4.03 -9.59
CA ARG A 194 34.02 5.05 -8.98
C ARG A 194 35.25 4.44 -8.31
N ALA A 195 35.07 3.37 -7.54
CA ALA A 195 36.16 2.68 -6.87
C ALA A 195 37.13 2.07 -7.88
N TYR A 196 36.60 1.44 -8.94
CA TYR A 196 37.40 0.87 -10.02
C TYR A 196 38.25 1.93 -10.73
N VAL A 197 37.66 3.05 -11.15
CA VAL A 197 38.38 4.14 -11.82
C VAL A 197 39.47 4.71 -10.91
N SER A 198 39.21 4.79 -9.60
CA SER A 198 40.19 5.25 -8.61
C SER A 198 41.39 4.31 -8.53
N ILE A 199 41.17 2.99 -8.52
CA ILE A 199 42.23 1.97 -8.54
C ILE A 199 43.06 2.09 -9.83
N ARG A 200 42.40 2.11 -11.00
CA ARG A 200 43.08 2.22 -12.30
C ARG A 200 43.91 3.50 -12.40
N THR A 201 43.39 4.62 -11.88
CA THR A 201 44.13 5.88 -11.83
C THR A 201 45.41 5.77 -11.00
N LEU A 202 45.35 5.10 -9.84
CA LEU A 202 46.53 4.88 -8.99
C LEU A 202 47.54 3.93 -9.62
N GLU A 203 47.09 2.89 -10.33
CA GLU A 203 47.97 1.99 -11.08
C GLU A 203 48.74 2.71 -12.18
N GLU A 204 48.09 3.58 -12.95
CA GLU A 204 48.74 4.38 -13.99
C GLU A 204 49.73 5.38 -13.39
N GLN A 205 49.38 6.04 -12.28
CA GLN A 205 50.31 6.92 -11.55
C GLN A 205 51.55 6.15 -11.07
N LEU A 206 51.36 4.94 -10.53
CA LEU A 206 52.47 4.10 -10.08
C LEU A 206 53.37 3.67 -11.25
N ALA A 207 52.78 3.34 -12.40
CA ALA A 207 53.52 2.99 -13.61
C ALA A 207 54.38 4.15 -14.09
N LEU A 208 53.82 5.37 -14.14
CA LEU A 208 54.55 6.60 -14.50
C LEU A 208 55.72 6.87 -13.55
N VAL A 209 55.50 6.78 -12.23
CA VAL A 209 56.56 6.99 -11.23
C VAL A 209 57.68 5.95 -11.38
N ARG A 210 57.34 4.68 -11.60
CA ARG A 210 58.34 3.62 -11.83
C ARG A 210 59.16 3.85 -13.10
N SER A 211 58.51 4.26 -14.19
CA SER A 211 59.18 4.61 -15.44
C SER A 211 60.14 5.80 -15.27
N ASN A 212 59.77 6.79 -14.45
CA ASN A 212 60.65 7.91 -14.15
C ASN A 212 61.88 7.48 -13.33
N ILE A 213 61.71 6.57 -12.37
CA ILE A 213 62.82 6.04 -11.57
C ILE A 213 63.81 5.25 -12.44
N SER A 214 63.31 4.40 -13.36
CA SER A 214 64.21 3.63 -14.24
C SER A 214 65.04 4.54 -15.15
N LEU A 215 64.43 5.62 -15.69
CA LEU A 215 65.14 6.60 -16.51
C LEU A 215 66.20 7.41 -15.74
N GLN A 216 66.06 7.54 -14.42
CA GLN A 216 67.05 8.23 -13.57
C GLN A 216 68.22 7.34 -13.13
N GLN A 217 68.11 6.02 -13.32
CA GLN A 217 69.13 5.05 -12.96
C GLN A 217 70.07 4.68 -14.13
N GLU A 218 69.73 5.08 -15.36
CA GLU A 218 70.58 5.00 -16.56
C GLU A 218 71.46 6.24 -16.72
#